data_AF-A0A2Z6R0P3-F1
#
_entry.id   AF-A0A2Z6R0P3-F1
#
_cell.length_a   1.000
_cell.length_b   1.000
_cell.length_c   1.000
_cell.angle_alpha   90.00
_cell.angle_beta   90.00
_cell.angle_gamma   90.00
#
_symmetry.space_group_name_H-M   'P 1'
#
loop_
_entity.id
_entity.type
_entity.pdbx_description
1 polymer ?
#
loop_
_entity_poly.entity_id
_entity_poly.type
_entity_poly.pdbx_seq_one_letter_code
_entity_poly.pdbx_strand_id
1 'polypeptide(L)'
;MNMSQVATQVTYICSKEQIEALVPDQRNKIYSVRKRAQEVAKSRDKWDIFINTLSLGPKGNKDGVIDDKEIVASSSNQSQFRKHLAEYGADPELIDRYAMDSKTTIASNKI
;
A
#
# COMPACT_ATOMS: atom_id res chain seq x y z
N MET A 1 -20.62 -27.62 10.72
CA MET A 1 -19.21 -27.20 10.59
C MET A 1 -19.20 -25.68 10.67
N ASN A 2 -18.61 -25.10 11.73
CA ASN A 2 -18.82 -23.68 12.07
C ASN A 2 -17.71 -22.81 11.44
N MET A 3 -18.04 -21.61 10.92
CA MET A 3 -17.08 -20.74 10.19
C MET A 3 -15.84 -20.37 11.03
N SER A 4 -15.94 -20.46 12.36
CA SER A 4 -14.83 -20.26 13.28
C SER A 4 -13.71 -21.31 13.17
N GLN A 5 -13.99 -22.52 12.70
CA GLN A 5 -12.97 -23.57 12.55
C GLN A 5 -12.18 -23.44 11.24
N VAL A 6 -12.82 -22.88 10.21
CA VAL A 6 -12.18 -22.61 8.91
C VAL A 6 -11.18 -21.46 9.04
N ALA A 7 -11.50 -20.44 9.84
CA ALA A 7 -10.62 -19.29 10.07
C ALA A 7 -9.32 -19.68 10.82
N THR A 8 -9.40 -20.59 11.80
CA THR A 8 -8.24 -21.01 12.60
C THR A 8 -7.28 -21.93 11.83
N GLN A 9 -7.79 -22.74 10.89
CA GLN A 9 -6.94 -23.63 10.09
C GLN A 9 -6.11 -22.86 9.04
N VAL A 10 -6.66 -21.77 8.48
CA VAL A 10 -5.98 -20.94 7.48
C VAL A 10 -4.84 -20.11 8.10
N THR A 11 -4.93 -19.79 9.40
CA THR A 11 -3.87 -19.03 10.10
C THR A 11 -2.66 -19.85 10.54
N TYR A 12 -2.67 -21.19 10.45
CA TYR A 12 -1.62 -22.04 11.04
C TYR A 12 -0.56 -22.58 10.07
N ILE A 13 -0.67 -22.33 8.75
CA ILE A 13 0.19 -23.00 7.75
C ILE A 13 0.86 -22.02 6.78
N CYS A 14 1.34 -20.88 7.27
CA CYS A 14 2.20 -20.04 6.45
C CYS A 14 3.38 -19.54 7.28
N SER A 15 4.53 -20.22 7.15
CA SER A 15 5.77 -19.70 7.70
C SER A 15 6.14 -18.39 7.00
N LYS A 16 6.92 -17.54 7.66
CA LYS A 16 7.38 -16.26 7.09
C LYS A 16 8.03 -16.43 5.72
N GLU A 17 8.79 -17.51 5.56
CA GLU A 17 9.44 -17.93 4.32
C GLU A 17 8.45 -18.34 3.22
N GLN A 18 7.33 -18.99 3.56
CA GLN A 18 6.28 -19.35 2.60
C GLN A 18 5.50 -18.11 2.14
N ILE A 19 5.26 -17.14 3.04
CA ILE A 19 4.68 -15.84 2.69
C ILE A 19 5.63 -15.06 1.78
N GLU A 20 6.93 -15.03 2.09
CA GLU A 20 7.96 -14.36 1.27
C GLU A 20 8.20 -15.07 -0.08
N ALA A 21 8.00 -16.39 -0.16
CA ALA A 21 8.07 -17.14 -1.41
C ALA A 21 6.82 -16.95 -2.29
N LEU A 22 5.64 -16.78 -1.69
CA LEU A 22 4.37 -16.52 -2.39
C LEU A 22 4.21 -15.03 -2.77
N VAL A 23 4.72 -14.13 -1.93
CA VAL A 23 4.74 -12.68 -2.12
C VAL A 23 6.19 -12.24 -1.96
N PRO A 24 6.98 -12.18 -3.06
CA PRO A 24 8.36 -11.74 -2.97
C PRO A 24 8.41 -10.40 -2.22
N ASP A 25 9.22 -10.33 -1.16
CA ASP A 25 9.34 -9.16 -0.30
C ASP A 25 10.01 -8.00 -1.04
N GLN A 26 9.27 -7.41 -1.97
CA GLN A 26 9.68 -6.20 -2.67
C GLN A 26 9.68 -4.98 -1.74
N ARG A 27 9.26 -5.13 -0.47
CA ARG A 27 9.27 -4.06 0.53
C ARG A 27 10.70 -3.61 0.86
N ASN A 28 11.69 -4.48 0.68
CA ASN A 28 13.12 -4.18 0.88
C ASN A 28 13.83 -3.55 -0.33
N LYS A 29 13.17 -3.47 -1.50
CA LYS A 29 13.69 -2.68 -2.61
C LYS A 29 13.16 -1.26 -2.47
N ILE A 30 14.05 -0.32 -2.12
CA ILE A 30 13.77 1.11 -2.16
C ILE A 30 13.59 1.50 -3.62
N TYR A 31 12.38 1.33 -4.13
CA TYR A 31 11.99 1.85 -5.43
C TYR A 31 11.49 3.27 -5.26
N SER A 32 11.86 4.14 -6.20
CA SER A 32 11.19 5.44 -6.33
C SER A 32 9.69 5.21 -6.55
N VAL A 33 8.87 6.17 -6.09
CA VAL A 33 7.40 6.14 -6.26
C VAL A 33 7.01 5.80 -7.71
N ARG A 34 7.74 6.34 -8.68
CA ARG A 34 7.55 6.09 -10.11
C ARG A 34 7.80 4.63 -10.52
N LYS A 35 8.92 4.03 -10.12
CA LYS A 35 9.25 2.64 -10.47
C LYS A 35 8.25 1.67 -9.86
N ARG A 36 7.79 1.96 -8.63
CA ARG A 36 6.72 1.21 -7.99
C ARG A 36 5.42 1.28 -8.80
N ALA A 37 5.02 2.47 -9.25
CA ALA A 37 3.82 2.65 -10.07
C ALA A 37 3.90 1.89 -11.40
N GLN A 38 5.09 1.89 -12.03
CA GLN A 38 5.32 1.16 -13.28
C GLN A 38 5.11 -0.35 -13.13
N GLU A 39 5.62 -0.95 -12.06
CA GLU A 39 5.43 -2.39 -11.82
C GLU A 39 3.98 -2.72 -11.44
N VAL A 40 3.36 -1.92 -10.58
CA VAL A 40 1.96 -2.11 -10.16
C VAL A 40 0.99 -1.98 -11.33
N ALA A 41 1.22 -1.03 -12.25
CA ALA A 41 0.39 -0.88 -13.44
C ALA A 41 0.37 -2.12 -14.35
N LYS A 42 1.41 -2.96 -14.30
CA LYS A 42 1.48 -4.21 -15.08
C LYS A 42 0.61 -5.33 -14.50
N SER A 43 0.45 -5.40 -13.18
CA SER A 43 -0.22 -6.55 -12.54
C SER A 43 -1.74 -6.50 -12.68
N ARG A 44 -2.32 -5.31 -12.90
CA ARG A 44 -3.77 -5.04 -12.89
C ARG A 44 -4.47 -5.50 -11.60
N ASP A 45 -3.72 -5.86 -10.55
CA ASP A 45 -4.28 -6.29 -9.28
C ASP A 45 -4.58 -5.07 -8.39
N LYS A 46 -5.83 -4.97 -7.97
CA LYS A 46 -6.28 -3.95 -7.02
C LYS A 46 -5.54 -4.02 -5.68
N TRP A 47 -5.14 -5.23 -5.25
CA TRP A 47 -4.42 -5.41 -3.99
C TRP A 47 -3.01 -4.83 -4.06
N ASP A 48 -2.34 -4.94 -5.20
CA ASP A 48 -1.04 -4.32 -5.41
C ASP A 48 -1.12 -2.79 -5.31
N ILE A 49 -2.15 -2.17 -5.91
CA ILE A 49 -2.38 -0.72 -5.80
C ILE A 49 -2.58 -0.32 -4.32
N PHE A 50 -3.42 -1.07 -3.61
CA PHE A 50 -3.74 -0.78 -2.21
C PHE A 50 -2.52 -0.90 -1.29
N ILE A 51 -1.81 -2.02 -1.35
CA ILE A 51 -0.63 -2.29 -0.49
C ILE A 51 0.49 -1.29 -0.77
N ASN A 52 0.73 -0.96 -2.04
CA ASN A 52 1.76 0.00 -2.43
C ASN A 52 1.41 1.43 -1.99
N THR A 53 0.12 1.80 -1.98
CA THR A 53 -0.33 3.09 -1.43
C THR A 53 -0.15 3.16 0.09
N LEU A 54 -0.55 2.11 0.82
CA LEU A 54 -0.38 2.06 2.27
C LEU A 54 1.08 2.17 2.71
N SER A 55 1.99 1.51 1.98
CA SER A 55 3.42 1.59 2.28
C SER A 55 4.07 2.95 1.92
N LEU A 56 3.34 3.84 1.24
CA LEU A 56 3.71 5.26 1.05
C LEU A 56 3.05 6.18 2.10
N GLY A 57 2.19 5.65 2.96
CA GLY A 57 1.56 6.37 4.07
C GLY A 57 2.56 6.82 5.13
N PRO A 58 2.12 7.68 6.07
CA PRO A 58 2.98 8.28 7.08
C PRO A 58 3.56 7.23 7.99
N LYS A 59 4.88 7.30 8.18
CA LYS A 59 5.61 6.43 9.09
C LYS A 59 5.65 7.10 10.44
N GLY A 60 4.97 6.50 11.41
CA GLY A 60 5.10 6.92 12.80
C GLY A 60 6.56 6.87 13.25
N ASN A 61 6.93 7.82 14.10
CA ASN A 61 8.20 7.73 14.82
C ASN A 61 8.13 6.62 15.89
N LYS A 62 9.21 6.44 16.66
CA LYS A 62 9.33 5.38 17.69
C LYS A 62 8.21 5.41 18.75
N ASP A 63 7.59 6.58 18.93
CA ASP A 63 6.54 6.83 19.92
C ASP A 63 5.13 6.72 19.30
N GLY A 64 5.03 6.34 18.03
CA GLY A 64 3.76 6.24 17.30
C GLY A 64 3.14 7.59 16.96
N VAL A 65 3.85 8.69 17.21
CA VAL A 65 3.42 10.04 16.84
C VAL A 65 3.79 10.29 15.39
N ILE A 66 2.83 10.77 14.62
CA ILE A 66 3.03 11.19 13.23
C ILE A 66 3.12 12.71 13.24
N ASP A 67 4.20 13.26 12.70
CA ASP A 67 4.36 14.69 12.53
C ASP A 67 3.68 15.20 11.24
N ASP A 68 3.30 16.47 11.24
CA ASP A 68 2.62 17.10 10.09
C ASP A 68 3.46 17.04 8.80
N LYS A 69 4.79 17.08 8.91
CA LYS A 69 5.68 17.04 7.74
C LYS A 69 5.66 15.66 7.09
N GLU A 70 5.62 14.60 7.89
CA GLU A 70 5.47 13.22 7.45
C GLU A 70 4.10 13.00 6.81
N ILE A 71 3.03 13.55 7.39
CA ILE A 71 1.68 13.51 6.78
C ILE A 71 1.71 14.17 5.39
N VAL A 72 2.30 15.36 5.27
CA VAL A 72 2.44 16.08 4.00
C VAL A 72 3.30 15.30 3.00
N ALA A 73 4.43 14.75 3.44
CA ALA A 73 5.32 13.98 2.59
C ALA A 73 4.64 12.70 2.06
N SER A 74 3.94 11.97 2.91
CA SER A 74 3.20 10.77 2.53
C SER A 74 2.02 11.07 1.61
N SER A 75 1.28 12.14 1.88
CA SER A 75 0.21 12.60 0.98
C SER A 75 0.76 12.94 -0.41
N SER A 76 1.90 13.63 -0.47
CA SER A 76 2.60 13.94 -1.71
C SER A 76 3.05 12.68 -2.46
N ASN A 77 3.67 11.72 -1.77
CA ASN A 77 4.10 10.45 -2.35
C ASN A 77 2.92 9.62 -2.90
N GLN A 78 1.80 9.55 -2.16
CA GLN A 78 0.59 8.87 -2.62
C GLN A 78 -0.01 9.57 -3.85
N SER A 79 -0.03 10.91 -3.88
CA SER A 79 -0.48 11.67 -5.04
C SER A 79 0.39 11.42 -6.28
N GLN A 80 1.72 11.45 -6.14
CA GLN A 80 2.65 11.12 -7.22
C GLN A 80 2.49 9.68 -7.71
N PHE A 81 2.25 8.74 -6.79
CA PHE A 81 2.00 7.34 -7.13
C PHE A 81 0.77 7.20 -8.02
N ARG A 82 -0.36 7.83 -7.66
CA ARG A 82 -1.59 7.86 -8.46
C ARG A 82 -1.36 8.44 -9.85
N LYS A 83 -0.63 9.56 -9.92
CA LYS A 83 -0.28 10.19 -11.20
C LYS A 83 0.49 9.23 -12.10
N HIS A 84 1.52 8.57 -11.56
CA HIS A 84 2.30 7.62 -12.34
C HIS A 84 1.51 6.36 -12.73
N LEU A 85 0.60 5.87 -11.88
CA LEU A 85 -0.28 4.76 -12.25
C LEU A 85 -1.11 5.10 -13.49
N ALA A 86 -1.70 6.30 -13.53
CA ALA A 86 -2.44 6.78 -14.69
C ALA A 86 -1.54 6.94 -15.93
N GLU A 87 -0.33 7.48 -15.77
CA GLU A 87 0.66 7.59 -16.85
C GLU A 87 1.05 6.23 -17.45
N TYR A 88 1.09 5.17 -16.62
CA TYR A 88 1.39 3.81 -17.06
C TYR A 88 0.15 3.00 -17.48
N GLY A 89 -1.03 3.64 -17.58
CA GLY A 89 -2.24 3.02 -18.12
C GLY A 89 -2.98 2.10 -17.16
N ALA A 90 -2.80 2.27 -15.85
CA ALA A 90 -3.65 1.61 -14.87
C ALA A 90 -5.09 2.14 -14.96
N ASP A 91 -6.06 1.27 -14.66
CA ASP A 91 -7.49 1.59 -14.72
C ASP A 91 -7.84 2.74 -13.76
N PRO A 92 -8.40 3.86 -14.25
CA PRO A 92 -8.84 4.97 -13.42
C PRO A 92 -9.76 4.56 -12.27
N GLU A 93 -10.67 3.60 -12.48
CA GLU A 93 -11.58 3.14 -11.42
C GLU A 93 -10.83 2.45 -10.28
N LEU A 94 -9.77 1.70 -10.61
CA LEU A 94 -8.92 1.06 -9.61
C LEU A 94 -8.05 2.08 -8.87
N ILE A 95 -7.53 3.09 -9.57
CA ILE A 95 -6.75 4.18 -8.95
C ILE A 95 -7.62 4.97 -7.97
N ASP A 96 -8.84 5.33 -8.37
CA ASP A 96 -9.74 6.13 -7.54
C ASP A 96 -10.16 5.39 -6.27
N ARG A 97 -10.41 4.08 -6.39
CA ARG A 97 -10.87 3.25 -5.27
C ARG A 97 -9.76 2.75 -4.35
N TYR A 98 -8.61 2.37 -4.89
CA TYR A 98 -7.58 1.63 -4.14
C TYR A 98 -6.29 2.40 -3.90
N ALA A 99 -6.02 3.47 -4.65
CA ALA A 99 -4.81 4.27 -4.48
C ALA A 99 -4.97 5.43 -3.48
N MET A 100 -5.80 5.25 -2.46
CA MET A 100 -6.07 6.25 -1.43
C MET A 100 -5.98 5.64 -0.03
N ASP A 101 -5.24 6.29 0.87
CA ASP A 101 -5.27 5.98 2.30
C ASP A 101 -6.16 6.97 3.05
N SER A 102 -7.28 6.47 3.58
CA SER A 102 -8.22 7.28 4.36
C SER A 102 -7.59 7.91 5.60
N LYS A 103 -6.62 7.24 6.24
CA LYS A 103 -5.94 7.77 7.43
C LYS A 103 -5.08 8.97 7.07
N THR A 104 -4.24 8.83 6.04
CA THR A 104 -3.44 9.92 5.48
C THR A 104 -4.33 11.10 5.05
N THR A 105 -5.44 10.82 4.36
CA THR A 105 -6.38 11.86 3.88
C THR A 105 -7.01 12.65 5.04
N ILE A 106 -7.51 11.95 6.07
CA ILE A 106 -8.12 12.59 7.24
C ILE A 106 -7.09 13.41 8.02
N ALA A 107 -5.87 12.89 8.16
CA ALA A 107 -4.79 13.59 8.85
C ALA A 107 -4.37 14.86 8.09
N SER A 108 -4.19 14.76 6.76
CA SER A 108 -3.80 15.90 5.93
C SER A 108 -4.84 17.01 5.90
N ASN A 109 -6.13 16.69 6.00
CA ASN A 109 -7.20 17.70 6.00
C ASN A 109 -7.29 18.50 7.31
N LYS A 110 -6.57 18.09 8.37
CA LYS A 110 -6.58 18.75 9.68
C LYS A 110 -5.40 19.71 9.89
N ILE A 111 -4.44 19.71 8.95
CA ILE A 111 -3.28 20.61 8.90
C ILE A 111 -3.70 21.87 8.17
#